data_AF-V7I9H1-F1
#
_entry.id   AF-V7I9H1-F1
#
_cell.length_a   1.000
_cell.length_b   1.000
_cell.length_c   1.000
_cell.angle_alpha   90.00
_cell.angle_beta   90.00
_cell.angle_gamma   90.00
#
_symmetry.space_group_name_H-M   'P 1'
#
loop_
_entity.id
_entity.type
_entity.pdbx_description
1 polymer ?
#
loop_
_entity_poly.entity_id
_entity_poly.type
_entity_poly.pdbx_seq_one_letter_code
_entity_poly.pdbx_strand_id
1 'polypeptide(L)'
;MKGNFYLHKFKHSYEIKMSSDAKYICRLSASKVYLHDAKTFEEITSWDNIKNPRNISFSNNNKYLAVTNSMGKVALYDLFTISFMKSFRIGNGKHSQDCNLCFTHDDKFAIAAINSHVKETIVSIDLQSIEIREHAGIDYSVIQGIQCVESKNKFIFYFYDRNDSSGYGKNYIILWEYPFESNQYNKINSKQIREWGAIDYNENTECYSIYASNDLYIADNKLDIIRKTGECKSNEEISINPMEITKKVIGEDNINDRLISICESMNSKFPKDGYLSHLSWSKDGKFIAVVFSEVIKLIRCDDLSCVREFRLPYSCYASFSPNGQYLLIGTWNCGYVVEMGQCLEKD
;
A
#
# COMPACT_ATOMS: atom_id res chain seq x y z
N MET A 1 5.46 -7.88 27.64
CA MET A 1 5.92 -6.52 28.03
C MET A 1 4.77 -5.64 28.57
N LYS A 2 5.00 -4.79 29.59
CA LYS A 2 4.02 -3.83 30.19
C LYS A 2 4.16 -2.40 29.62
N GLY A 3 4.35 -2.27 28.30
CA GLY A 3 4.44 -0.98 27.60
C GLY A 3 3.50 -0.95 26.40
N ASN A 4 3.18 0.25 25.90
CA ASN A 4 2.48 0.38 24.61
C ASN A 4 3.35 -0.24 23.51
N PHE A 5 2.74 -0.94 22.55
CA PHE A 5 3.46 -1.56 21.42
C PHE A 5 4.03 -0.54 20.42
N TYR A 6 3.79 0.75 20.64
CA TYR A 6 4.15 1.85 19.76
C TYR A 6 4.98 2.87 20.51
N LEU A 7 5.89 3.52 19.79
CA LEU A 7 6.66 4.67 20.24
C LEU A 7 5.81 5.94 20.25
N HIS A 8 4.98 6.13 19.21
CA HIS A 8 4.09 7.29 19.11
C HIS A 8 2.74 6.93 18.48
N LYS A 9 1.69 7.68 18.85
CA LYS A 9 0.33 7.52 18.33
C LYS A 9 -0.26 8.87 17.88
N PHE A 10 -0.51 9.00 16.59
CA PHE A 10 -1.23 10.12 15.98
C PHE A 10 -2.74 9.90 16.00
N LYS A 11 -3.52 10.98 16.12
CA LYS A 11 -4.98 10.97 15.91
C LYS A 11 -5.28 10.92 14.42
N HIS A 12 -6.21 10.06 13.98
CA HIS A 12 -6.71 9.94 12.60
C HIS A 12 -5.62 9.97 11.50
N SER A 13 -5.24 8.79 11.01
CA SER A 13 -4.12 8.65 10.08
C SER A 13 -4.26 7.39 9.23
N TYR A 14 -5.07 7.41 8.18
CA TYR A 14 -5.22 6.24 7.31
C TYR A 14 -4.02 6.05 6.37
N GLU A 15 -3.29 7.10 6.03
CA GLU A 15 -1.98 6.99 5.37
C GLU A 15 -0.96 7.83 6.11
N ILE A 16 0.25 7.28 6.28
CA ILE A 16 1.36 7.86 7.01
C ILE A 16 2.67 7.44 6.37
N LYS A 17 3.56 8.39 6.06
CA LYS A 17 4.87 8.14 5.47
C LYS A 17 5.94 9.02 6.08
N MET A 18 7.17 8.54 6.04
CA MET A 18 8.36 9.28 6.43
C MET A 18 9.10 9.77 5.18
N SER A 19 9.70 10.97 5.25
CA SER A 19 10.56 11.50 4.19
C SER A 19 11.83 10.65 4.04
N SER A 20 12.44 10.65 2.85
CA SER A 20 13.61 9.83 2.53
C SER A 20 14.82 10.12 3.44
N ASP A 21 14.95 11.36 3.93
CA ASP A 21 15.97 11.77 4.90
C ASP A 21 15.57 11.54 6.38
N ALA A 22 14.42 10.91 6.62
CA ALA A 22 13.87 10.63 7.94
C ALA A 22 13.68 11.85 8.85
N LYS A 23 13.57 13.07 8.29
CA LYS A 23 13.31 14.29 9.07
C LYS A 23 11.83 14.57 9.30
N TYR A 24 10.98 14.16 8.36
CA TYR A 24 9.56 14.47 8.41
C TYR A 24 8.69 13.22 8.40
N ILE A 25 7.57 13.27 9.11
CA ILE A 25 6.45 12.35 8.96
C ILE A 25 5.27 13.13 8.41
N CYS A 26 4.73 12.70 7.28
CA CYS A 26 3.47 13.19 6.76
C CYS A 26 2.38 12.18 7.07
N ARG A 27 1.22 12.67 7.52
CA ARG A 27 0.01 11.84 7.70
C ARG A 27 -1.23 12.54 7.17
N LEU A 28 -2.22 11.73 6.82
CA LEU A 28 -3.49 12.20 6.27
C LEU A 28 -4.65 11.94 7.23
N SER A 29 -5.48 12.96 7.45
CA SER A 29 -6.85 12.78 7.93
C SER A 29 -7.84 13.06 6.79
N ALA A 30 -9.13 12.81 7.03
CA ALA A 30 -10.17 12.99 6.02
C ALA A 30 -10.20 14.40 5.39
N SER A 31 -9.67 15.41 6.08
CA SER A 31 -9.71 16.81 5.64
C SER A 31 -8.38 17.54 5.64
N LYS A 32 -7.30 16.93 6.15
CA LYS A 32 -6.03 17.63 6.37
C LYS A 32 -4.82 16.77 6.06
N VAL A 33 -3.78 17.45 5.60
CA VAL A 33 -2.41 16.96 5.51
C VAL A 33 -1.65 17.51 6.70
N TYR A 34 -1.00 16.66 7.48
CA TYR A 34 -0.18 17.06 8.63
C TYR A 34 1.27 16.71 8.36
N LEU A 35 2.17 17.63 8.68
CA LEU A 35 3.61 17.42 8.68
C LEU A 35 4.12 17.48 10.12
N HIS A 36 4.89 16.47 10.51
CA HIS A 36 5.46 16.32 11.83
C HIS A 36 6.99 16.22 11.74
N ASP A 37 7.68 16.68 12.78
CA ASP A 37 9.09 16.37 12.97
C ASP A 37 9.21 14.90 13.34
N ALA A 38 10.03 14.13 12.61
CA ALA A 38 10.11 12.69 12.77
C ALA A 38 10.82 12.25 14.06
N LYS A 39 11.60 13.14 14.69
CA LYS A 39 12.37 12.86 15.90
C LYS A 39 11.52 13.08 17.16
N THR A 40 10.74 14.14 17.17
CA THR A 40 9.93 14.59 18.32
C THR A 40 8.45 14.23 18.19
N PHE A 41 7.99 13.93 16.96
CA PHE A 41 6.61 13.73 16.57
C PHE A 41 5.70 14.96 16.71
N GLU A 42 6.27 16.12 17.03
CA GLU A 42 5.54 17.37 17.14
C GLU A 42 5.02 17.82 15.76
N GLU A 43 3.80 18.36 15.72
CA GLU A 43 3.25 18.95 14.50
C GLU A 43 4.03 20.20 14.12
N ILE A 44 4.61 20.20 12.92
CA ILE A 44 5.25 21.38 12.34
C ILE A 44 4.19 22.27 11.71
N THR A 45 3.29 21.67 10.94
CA THR A 45 2.21 22.39 10.25
C THR A 45 1.11 21.44 9.78
N SER A 46 -0.02 22.01 9.38
CA SER A 46 -1.07 21.29 8.67
C SER A 46 -1.74 22.14 7.60
N TRP A 47 -2.26 21.48 6.58
CA TRP A 47 -2.90 22.11 5.43
C TRP A 47 -4.24 21.45 5.09
N ASP A 48 -5.19 22.25 4.60
CA ASP A 48 -6.56 21.85 4.24
C ASP A 48 -6.92 22.16 2.77
N ASN A 49 -5.91 22.49 1.95
CA ASN A 49 -6.08 22.85 0.54
C ASN A 49 -6.49 21.66 -0.38
N ILE A 50 -6.52 20.44 0.15
CA ILE A 50 -6.98 19.23 -0.54
C ILE A 50 -8.02 18.48 0.30
N LYS A 51 -9.20 18.24 -0.29
CA LYS A 51 -10.29 17.49 0.34
C LYS A 51 -10.10 16.00 0.09
N ASN A 52 -10.43 15.18 1.11
CA ASN A 52 -10.32 13.72 1.07
C ASN A 52 -8.96 13.26 0.54
N PRO A 53 -7.83 13.74 1.10
CA PRO A 53 -6.52 13.35 0.63
C PRO A 53 -6.38 11.82 0.70
N ARG A 54 -5.53 11.21 -0.12
CA ARG A 54 -5.43 9.75 -0.17
C ARG A 54 -4.00 9.28 -0.11
N ASN A 55 -3.14 9.74 -1.01
CA ASN A 55 -1.76 9.25 -1.11
C ASN A 55 -0.74 10.33 -0.81
N ILE A 56 0.35 9.93 -0.17
CA ILE A 56 1.50 10.76 0.18
C ILE A 56 2.67 10.33 -0.70
N SER A 57 3.40 11.31 -1.26
CA SER A 57 4.64 11.07 -1.99
C SER A 57 5.65 12.16 -1.63
N PHE A 58 6.83 11.76 -1.15
CA PHE A 58 7.96 12.66 -0.95
C PHE A 58 8.86 12.60 -2.18
N SER A 59 9.44 13.73 -2.58
CA SER A 59 10.49 13.75 -3.60
C SER A 59 11.80 13.19 -3.03
N ASN A 60 12.66 12.69 -3.91
CA ASN A 60 13.90 11.99 -3.52
C ASN A 60 14.87 12.95 -2.82
N ASN A 61 14.95 14.19 -3.29
CA ASN A 61 15.71 15.28 -2.69
C ASN A 61 15.05 15.90 -1.44
N ASN A 62 13.91 15.38 -0.99
CA ASN A 62 13.13 15.89 0.16
C ASN A 62 12.70 17.37 0.04
N LYS A 63 12.70 17.94 -1.17
CA LYS A 63 12.27 19.32 -1.40
C LYS A 63 10.75 19.44 -1.56
N TYR A 64 10.11 18.41 -2.08
CA TYR A 64 8.68 18.43 -2.38
C TYR A 64 7.93 17.33 -1.64
N LEU A 65 6.69 17.66 -1.28
CA LEU A 65 5.67 16.70 -0.87
C LEU A 65 4.49 16.86 -1.82
N ALA A 66 4.03 15.75 -2.39
CA ALA A 66 2.80 15.69 -3.16
C ALA A 66 1.76 14.87 -2.38
N VAL A 67 0.54 15.39 -2.34
CA VAL A 67 -0.63 14.67 -1.82
C VAL A 67 -1.71 14.64 -2.89
N THR A 68 -2.24 13.46 -3.15
CA THR A 68 -3.32 13.28 -4.13
C THR A 68 -4.65 12.99 -3.43
N ASN A 69 -5.76 13.05 -4.17
CA ASN A 69 -7.04 12.51 -3.71
C ASN A 69 -7.67 11.60 -4.76
N SER A 70 -8.77 10.94 -4.37
CA SER A 70 -9.49 10.03 -5.25
C SER A 70 -10.03 10.70 -6.51
N MET A 71 -10.18 12.03 -6.53
CA MET A 71 -10.73 12.81 -7.64
C MET A 71 -9.65 13.41 -8.55
N GLY A 72 -8.43 12.88 -8.52
CA GLY A 72 -7.33 13.31 -9.39
C GLY A 72 -6.83 14.72 -9.15
N LYS A 73 -7.12 15.29 -7.96
CA LYS A 73 -6.48 16.53 -7.50
C LYS A 73 -5.13 16.19 -6.90
N VAL A 74 -4.12 16.98 -7.23
CA VAL A 74 -2.78 16.94 -6.64
C VAL A 74 -2.54 18.25 -5.91
N ALA A 75 -2.05 18.19 -4.68
CA ALA A 75 -1.53 19.33 -3.92
C ALA A 75 -0.01 19.15 -3.75
N LEU A 76 0.75 20.19 -4.08
CA LEU A 76 2.21 20.20 -4.01
C LEU A 76 2.65 21.19 -2.92
N TYR A 77 3.63 20.78 -2.13
CA TYR A 77 4.19 21.52 -1.01
C TYR A 77 5.70 21.62 -1.17
N ASP A 78 6.25 22.77 -0.79
CA ASP A 78 7.70 22.98 -0.66
C ASP A 78 8.08 22.69 0.80
N LEU A 79 8.99 21.75 1.00
CA LEU A 79 9.46 21.32 2.32
C LEU A 79 10.67 22.11 2.81
N PHE A 80 11.30 22.92 1.96
CA PHE A 80 12.34 23.86 2.38
C PHE A 80 11.71 25.08 3.05
N THR A 81 10.64 25.64 2.47
CA THR A 81 9.89 26.76 3.06
C THR A 81 8.69 26.32 3.90
N ILE A 82 8.39 25.01 3.93
CA ILE A 82 7.25 24.41 4.66
C ILE A 82 5.93 25.11 4.29
N SER A 83 5.67 25.21 2.99
CA SER A 83 4.53 25.98 2.46
C SER A 83 3.80 25.23 1.35
N PHE A 84 2.50 25.44 1.28
CA PHE A 84 1.70 25.04 0.12
C PHE A 84 2.16 25.83 -1.11
N MET A 85 2.46 25.12 -2.21
CA MET A 85 2.84 25.74 -3.47
C MET A 85 1.61 25.97 -4.35
N LYS A 86 0.94 24.87 -4.73
CA LYS A 86 -0.18 24.89 -5.66
C LYS A 86 -0.96 23.58 -5.63
N SER A 87 -2.16 23.61 -6.19
CA SER A 87 -2.94 22.41 -6.45
C SER A 87 -3.55 22.46 -7.84
N PHE A 88 -3.63 21.31 -8.49
CA PHE A 88 -4.11 21.17 -9.87
C PHE A 88 -4.80 19.81 -10.04
N ARG A 89 -5.44 19.59 -11.19
CA ARG A 89 -6.09 18.32 -11.54
C ARG A 89 -5.37 17.69 -12.69
N ILE A 90 -5.15 16.39 -12.62
CA ILE A 90 -4.46 15.63 -13.68
C ILE A 90 -5.41 14.94 -14.66
N GLY A 91 -6.74 15.00 -14.47
CA GLY A 91 -7.72 14.38 -15.38
C GLY A 91 -8.93 15.27 -15.70
N ASN A 92 -9.62 14.93 -16.79
CA ASN A 92 -10.66 15.77 -17.42
C ASN A 92 -12.12 15.50 -16.95
N GLY A 93 -12.34 14.61 -15.97
CA GLY A 93 -13.70 14.11 -15.67
C GLY A 93 -14.06 14.02 -14.19
N LYS A 94 -15.37 13.97 -13.91
CA LYS A 94 -15.99 13.74 -12.59
C LYS A 94 -15.70 12.35 -11.98
N HIS A 95 -14.93 11.51 -12.67
CA HIS A 95 -14.83 10.07 -12.39
C HIS A 95 -13.40 9.52 -12.38
N SER A 96 -12.35 10.37 -12.28
CA SER A 96 -11.02 9.80 -12.02
C SER A 96 -11.09 9.05 -10.70
N GLN A 97 -10.66 7.79 -10.66
CA GLN A 97 -10.53 7.02 -9.43
C GLN A 97 -9.06 6.75 -9.17
N ASP A 98 -8.54 7.27 -8.07
CA ASP A 98 -7.22 6.92 -7.53
C ASP A 98 -6.02 7.39 -8.38
N CYS A 99 -5.27 8.33 -7.83
CA CYS A 99 -4.05 8.82 -8.45
C CYS A 99 -2.89 8.56 -7.49
N ASN A 100 -2.22 7.42 -7.67
CA ASN A 100 -0.88 7.25 -7.10
C ASN A 100 0.11 8.10 -7.90
N LEU A 101 1.13 8.61 -7.22
CA LEU A 101 2.13 9.49 -7.80
C LEU A 101 3.51 9.16 -7.24
N CYS A 102 4.49 9.08 -8.14
CA CYS A 102 5.90 8.91 -7.82
C CYS A 102 6.73 10.01 -8.47
N PHE A 103 7.75 10.51 -7.79
CA PHE A 103 8.70 11.45 -8.36
C PHE A 103 9.69 10.73 -9.29
N THR A 104 10.20 11.42 -10.31
CA THR A 104 11.35 10.95 -11.08
C THR A 104 12.62 11.05 -10.24
N HIS A 105 13.64 10.26 -10.60
CA HIS A 105 14.92 10.25 -9.87
C HIS A 105 15.56 11.65 -9.76
N ASP A 106 15.37 12.50 -10.77
CA ASP A 106 15.90 13.86 -10.82
C ASP A 106 14.97 14.92 -10.17
N ASP A 107 13.82 14.50 -9.65
CA ASP A 107 12.78 15.34 -9.04
C ASP A 107 12.35 16.54 -9.90
N LYS A 108 12.46 16.42 -11.24
CA LYS A 108 11.93 17.42 -12.18
C LYS A 108 10.47 17.14 -12.55
N PHE A 109 10.10 15.87 -12.56
CA PHE A 109 8.75 15.43 -12.90
C PHE A 109 8.15 14.55 -11.81
N ALA A 110 6.82 14.46 -11.85
CA ALA A 110 6.07 13.44 -11.14
C ALA A 110 5.29 12.59 -12.14
N ILE A 111 5.32 11.27 -11.96
CA ILE A 111 4.56 10.32 -12.76
C ILE A 111 3.31 9.95 -12.00
N ALA A 112 2.16 10.03 -12.68
CA ALA A 112 0.87 9.69 -12.11
C ALA A 112 0.04 8.84 -13.08
N ALA A 113 -0.93 8.15 -12.52
CA ALA A 113 -1.94 7.39 -13.25
C ALA A 113 -3.31 8.03 -13.07
N ILE A 114 -4.09 8.03 -14.14
CA ILE A 114 -5.47 8.51 -14.17
C ILE A 114 -6.33 7.33 -14.59
N ASN A 115 -7.04 6.72 -13.65
CA ASN A 115 -8.03 5.72 -14.02
C ASN A 115 -9.33 6.43 -14.40
N SER A 116 -9.67 6.40 -15.68
CA SER A 116 -11.02 6.72 -16.15
C SER A 116 -11.67 5.40 -16.61
N HIS A 117 -12.94 5.18 -16.32
CA HIS A 117 -13.64 3.92 -16.65
C HIS A 117 -13.47 3.41 -18.09
N VAL A 118 -13.08 4.29 -19.01
CA VAL A 118 -12.91 4.01 -20.45
C VAL A 118 -11.44 3.80 -20.82
N LYS A 119 -10.52 4.54 -20.20
CA LYS A 119 -9.10 4.58 -20.58
C LYS A 119 -8.23 5.00 -19.40
N GLU A 120 -7.28 4.16 -19.04
CA GLU A 120 -6.30 4.42 -18.00
C GLU A 120 -5.10 5.15 -18.63
N THR A 121 -4.79 6.36 -18.14
CA THR A 121 -3.73 7.20 -18.71
C THR A 121 -2.55 7.32 -17.75
N ILE A 122 -1.34 7.12 -18.27
CA ILE A 122 -0.08 7.42 -17.58
C ILE A 122 0.39 8.81 -18.03
N VAL A 123 0.67 9.68 -17.06
CA VAL A 123 1.09 11.07 -17.31
C VAL A 123 2.37 11.40 -16.55
N SER A 124 3.15 12.33 -17.11
CA SER A 124 4.16 13.07 -16.36
C SER A 124 3.69 14.49 -16.11
N ILE A 125 4.01 15.02 -14.94
CA ILE A 125 3.73 16.38 -14.52
C ILE A 125 5.08 17.08 -14.35
N ASP A 126 5.32 18.13 -15.11
CA ASP A 126 6.46 19.02 -14.88
C ASP A 126 6.26 19.80 -13.58
N LEU A 127 7.16 19.67 -12.61
CA LEU A 127 6.96 20.27 -11.29
C LEU A 127 7.13 21.80 -11.29
N GLN A 128 7.86 22.34 -12.26
CA GLN A 128 8.03 23.77 -12.43
C GLN A 128 6.80 24.37 -13.11
N SER A 129 6.47 23.93 -14.32
CA SER A 129 5.39 24.50 -15.14
C SER A 129 4.00 23.96 -14.79
N ILE A 130 3.89 22.77 -14.21
CA ILE A 130 2.64 21.99 -14.02
C ILE A 130 1.98 21.59 -15.34
N GLU A 131 2.75 21.60 -16.41
CA GLU A 131 2.35 20.97 -17.66
C GLU A 131 2.21 19.45 -17.45
N ILE A 132 1.09 18.92 -17.94
CA ILE A 132 0.77 17.50 -17.89
C ILE A 132 0.95 16.94 -19.29
N ARG A 133 1.81 15.95 -19.43
CA ARG A 133 2.05 15.23 -20.67
C ARG A 133 1.55 13.79 -20.54
N GLU A 134 0.68 13.38 -21.45
CA GLU A 134 0.25 11.99 -21.56
C GLU A 134 1.31 11.17 -22.30
N HIS A 135 1.59 9.97 -21.79
CA HIS A 135 2.58 9.04 -22.37
C HIS A 135 1.93 7.79 -22.94
N ALA A 136 1.01 7.20 -22.19
CA ALA A 136 0.30 6.00 -22.61
C ALA A 136 -1.15 6.05 -22.18
N GLY A 137 -1.99 5.47 -23.03
CA GLY A 137 -3.37 5.14 -22.71
C GLY A 137 -3.57 3.64 -22.85
N ILE A 138 -4.06 3.01 -21.79
CA ILE A 138 -4.32 1.58 -21.75
C ILE A 138 -5.82 1.39 -21.64
N ASP A 139 -6.41 0.73 -22.62
CA ASP A 139 -7.84 0.53 -22.66
C ASP A 139 -8.24 -0.68 -21.79
N TYR A 140 -9.41 -0.60 -21.16
CA TYR A 140 -10.05 -1.68 -20.42
C TYR A 140 -9.18 -2.33 -19.32
N SER A 141 -8.33 -1.55 -18.66
CA SER A 141 -7.55 -2.05 -17.53
C SER A 141 -7.90 -1.25 -16.26
N VAL A 142 -7.15 -1.43 -15.17
CA VAL A 142 -7.16 -0.54 -14.00
C VAL A 142 -5.73 -0.47 -13.51
N ILE A 143 -5.17 0.73 -13.37
CA ILE A 143 -3.89 0.91 -12.69
C ILE A 143 -4.17 0.87 -11.19
N GLN A 144 -3.74 -0.23 -10.55
CA GLN A 144 -3.88 -0.45 -9.12
C GLN A 144 -2.79 0.27 -8.32
N GLY A 145 -1.63 0.51 -8.93
CA GLY A 145 -0.56 1.27 -8.29
C GLY A 145 0.62 1.57 -9.19
N ILE A 146 1.50 2.41 -8.68
CA ILE A 146 2.73 2.85 -9.32
C ILE A 146 3.84 2.78 -8.29
N GLN A 147 5.01 2.30 -8.69
CA GLN A 147 6.23 2.35 -7.91
C GLN A 147 7.38 2.86 -8.77
N CYS A 148 8.21 3.74 -8.22
CA CYS A 148 9.49 4.11 -8.81
C CYS A 148 10.58 3.17 -8.31
N VAL A 149 11.43 2.69 -9.23
CA VAL A 149 12.67 1.98 -8.95
C VAL A 149 13.80 2.97 -9.20
N GLU A 150 14.12 3.74 -8.16
CA GLU A 150 15.02 4.90 -8.25
C GLU A 150 16.40 4.50 -8.80
N SER A 151 16.96 3.41 -8.30
CA SER A 151 18.28 2.89 -8.71
C SER A 151 18.39 2.55 -10.20
N LYS A 152 17.26 2.35 -10.89
CA LYS A 152 17.20 1.91 -12.29
C LYS A 152 16.50 2.90 -13.21
N ASN A 153 16.05 4.04 -12.69
CA ASN A 153 15.25 5.03 -13.41
C ASN A 153 14.04 4.39 -14.13
N LYS A 154 13.36 3.46 -13.44
CA LYS A 154 12.23 2.68 -13.97
C LYS A 154 10.98 2.90 -13.15
N PHE A 155 9.84 2.73 -13.81
CA PHE A 155 8.53 2.72 -13.17
C PHE A 155 7.88 1.36 -13.35
N ILE A 156 7.30 0.85 -12.26
CA ILE A 156 6.46 -0.33 -12.25
C ILE A 156 5.02 0.15 -12.09
N PHE A 157 4.16 -0.29 -12.99
CA PHE A 157 2.74 -0.04 -12.94
C PHE A 157 2.02 -1.38 -12.75
N TYR A 158 1.17 -1.46 -11.74
CA TYR A 158 0.38 -2.65 -11.43
C TYR A 158 -0.99 -2.53 -12.08
N PHE A 159 -1.37 -3.54 -12.86
CA PHE A 159 -2.61 -3.53 -13.62
C PHE A 159 -3.52 -4.70 -13.27
N TYR A 160 -4.82 -4.45 -13.41
CA TYR A 160 -5.87 -5.46 -13.52
C TYR A 160 -6.58 -5.30 -14.87
N ASP A 161 -6.54 -6.33 -15.71
CA ASP A 161 -7.22 -6.37 -17.02
C ASP A 161 -8.70 -6.70 -16.84
N ARG A 162 -9.60 -5.86 -17.38
CA ARG A 162 -11.05 -6.08 -17.33
C ARG A 162 -11.57 -6.93 -18.52
N ASN A 163 -10.76 -7.10 -19.56
CA ASN A 163 -11.18 -7.69 -20.84
C ASN A 163 -10.89 -9.18 -21.00
N ASP A 164 -10.53 -9.90 -19.93
CA ASP A 164 -10.31 -11.34 -20.04
C ASP A 164 -11.64 -12.05 -20.36
N SER A 165 -11.69 -12.65 -21.55
CA SER A 165 -12.85 -13.36 -22.12
C SER A 165 -13.27 -14.58 -21.28
N SER A 166 -12.48 -14.99 -20.29
CA SER A 166 -12.84 -16.02 -19.32
C SER A 166 -13.78 -15.54 -18.21
N GLY A 167 -14.11 -14.25 -18.15
CA GLY A 167 -15.01 -13.66 -17.14
C GLY A 167 -14.34 -13.38 -15.78
N TYR A 168 -13.05 -13.70 -15.66
CA TYR A 168 -12.20 -13.43 -14.50
C TYR A 168 -11.03 -12.57 -14.97
N GLY A 169 -10.81 -11.39 -14.39
CA GLY A 169 -9.78 -10.48 -14.87
C GLY A 169 -8.37 -11.01 -14.62
N LYS A 170 -7.39 -10.40 -15.26
CA LYS A 170 -5.99 -10.86 -15.15
C LYS A 170 -5.09 -9.74 -14.69
N ASN A 171 -4.32 -9.99 -13.64
CA ASN A 171 -3.30 -9.05 -13.22
C ASN A 171 -2.02 -9.17 -14.06
N TYR A 172 -1.39 -8.03 -14.29
CA TYR A 172 -0.09 -7.94 -14.95
C TYR A 172 0.65 -6.71 -14.44
N ILE A 173 1.94 -6.62 -14.76
CA ILE A 173 2.73 -5.41 -14.50
C ILE A 173 3.28 -4.86 -15.81
N ILE A 174 3.48 -3.55 -15.84
CA ILE A 174 4.28 -2.89 -16.86
C ILE A 174 5.53 -2.34 -16.19
N LEU A 175 6.69 -2.74 -16.70
CA LEU A 175 7.97 -2.12 -16.39
C LEU A 175 8.34 -1.15 -17.53
N TRP A 176 8.51 0.12 -17.21
CA TRP A 176 8.80 1.16 -18.20
C TRP A 176 9.99 2.02 -17.77
N GLU A 177 10.94 2.18 -18.67
CA GLU A 177 12.13 3.00 -18.47
C GLU A 177 11.83 4.47 -18.74
N TYR A 178 12.14 5.32 -17.77
CA TYR A 178 12.03 6.77 -17.91
C TYR A 178 13.22 7.30 -18.71
N PRO A 179 13.06 8.23 -19.68
CA PRO A 179 11.98 9.23 -19.83
C PRO A 179 10.76 8.84 -20.69
N PHE A 180 10.45 7.55 -20.86
CA PHE A 180 9.31 7.08 -21.67
C PHE A 180 9.40 7.48 -23.16
N GLU A 181 10.61 7.74 -23.66
CA GLU A 181 10.84 8.14 -25.06
C GLU A 181 10.42 7.05 -26.05
N SER A 182 10.67 5.79 -25.71
CA SER A 182 10.10 4.66 -26.43
C SER A 182 8.67 4.44 -25.91
N ASN A 183 7.68 4.49 -26.80
CA ASN A 183 6.33 3.94 -26.57
C ASN A 183 6.33 2.40 -26.42
N GLN A 184 7.46 1.83 -26.03
CA GLN A 184 7.67 0.43 -25.73
C GLN A 184 7.90 0.28 -24.23
N TYR A 185 7.08 -0.58 -23.64
CA TYR A 185 7.17 -0.96 -22.25
C TYR A 185 7.15 -2.49 -22.16
N ASN A 186 7.72 -3.04 -21.10
CA ASN A 186 7.74 -4.49 -20.91
C ASN A 186 6.53 -4.93 -20.07
N LYS A 187 5.56 -5.60 -20.72
CA LYS A 187 4.40 -6.20 -20.04
C LYS A 187 4.77 -7.59 -19.51
N ILE A 188 4.72 -7.77 -18.20
CA ILE A 188 5.07 -9.03 -17.53
C ILE A 188 3.82 -9.61 -16.87
N ASN A 189 3.59 -10.91 -17.06
CA ASN A 189 2.49 -11.65 -16.47
C ASN A 189 3.08 -12.86 -15.73
N SER A 190 2.53 -13.19 -14.55
CA SER A 190 2.87 -14.49 -13.95
C SER A 190 2.19 -15.62 -14.71
N LYS A 191 2.90 -16.74 -14.86
CA LYS A 191 2.34 -18.00 -15.38
C LYS A 191 1.59 -18.78 -14.29
N GLN A 192 1.85 -18.47 -13.02
CA GLN A 192 1.39 -19.23 -11.86
C GLN A 192 0.27 -18.50 -11.11
N ILE A 193 0.32 -17.17 -11.05
CA ILE A 193 -0.66 -16.33 -10.38
C ILE A 193 -1.40 -15.47 -11.41
N ARG A 194 -2.69 -15.75 -11.63
CA ARG A 194 -3.51 -14.98 -12.58
C ARG A 194 -4.07 -13.69 -11.97
N GLU A 195 -4.41 -13.75 -10.69
CA GLU A 195 -5.01 -12.65 -9.93
C GLU A 195 -4.30 -12.48 -8.59
N TRP A 196 -4.13 -11.24 -8.15
CA TRP A 196 -3.58 -10.91 -6.84
C TRP A 196 -4.31 -9.75 -6.18
N GLY A 197 -4.41 -9.79 -4.85
CA GLY A 197 -5.00 -8.73 -4.05
C GLY A 197 -4.04 -7.57 -3.81
N ALA A 198 -2.75 -7.86 -3.67
CA ALA A 198 -1.70 -6.86 -3.54
C ALA A 198 -0.37 -7.39 -4.09
N ILE A 199 0.47 -6.45 -4.53
CA ILE A 199 1.83 -6.69 -5.01
C ILE A 199 2.69 -5.50 -4.61
N ASP A 200 3.94 -5.76 -4.24
CA ASP A 200 4.94 -4.74 -3.92
C ASP A 200 6.32 -5.24 -4.38
N TYR A 201 7.17 -4.33 -4.87
CA TYR A 201 8.50 -4.66 -5.38
C TYR A 201 9.59 -4.15 -4.44
N ASN A 202 10.61 -4.97 -4.21
CA ASN A 202 11.81 -4.55 -3.50
C ASN A 202 12.98 -4.45 -4.46
N GLU A 203 13.56 -3.25 -4.59
CA GLU A 203 14.67 -3.00 -5.51
C GLU A 203 15.99 -3.65 -5.06
N ASN A 204 16.20 -3.84 -3.76
CA ASN A 204 17.44 -4.40 -3.21
C ASN A 204 17.52 -5.91 -3.37
N THR A 205 16.38 -6.61 -3.29
CA THR A 205 16.30 -8.06 -3.55
C THR A 205 15.88 -8.38 -4.98
N GLU A 206 15.47 -7.38 -5.75
CA GLU A 206 14.87 -7.52 -7.08
C GLU A 206 13.68 -8.49 -7.14
N CYS A 207 12.93 -8.61 -6.05
CA CYS A 207 11.81 -9.53 -5.93
C CYS A 207 10.49 -8.80 -5.73
N TYR A 208 9.40 -9.48 -6.08
CA TYR A 208 8.05 -9.07 -5.74
C TYR A 208 7.55 -9.87 -4.54
N SER A 209 6.83 -9.22 -3.64
CA SER A 209 5.89 -9.91 -2.76
C SER A 209 4.51 -9.84 -3.39
N ILE A 210 3.81 -10.96 -3.45
CA ILE A 210 2.48 -11.06 -4.06
C ILE A 210 1.56 -11.74 -3.05
N TYR A 211 0.43 -11.11 -2.75
CA TYR A 211 -0.62 -11.76 -1.97
C TYR A 211 -1.76 -12.20 -2.89
N ALA A 212 -1.97 -13.51 -3.00
CA ALA A 212 -2.95 -14.11 -3.89
C ALA A 212 -3.55 -15.37 -3.27
N SER A 213 -4.85 -15.61 -3.45
CA SER A 213 -5.52 -16.83 -2.97
C SER A 213 -5.27 -17.17 -1.49
N ASN A 214 -5.17 -16.14 -0.64
CA ASN A 214 -4.85 -16.23 0.79
C ASN A 214 -3.42 -16.66 1.15
N ASP A 215 -2.51 -16.67 0.19
CA ASP A 215 -1.10 -16.98 0.36
C ASP A 215 -0.22 -15.77 0.04
N LEU A 216 0.92 -15.68 0.71
CA LEU A 216 2.00 -14.75 0.39
C LEU A 216 3.08 -15.49 -0.42
N TYR A 217 3.45 -14.91 -1.55
CA TYR A 217 4.48 -15.41 -2.44
C TYR A 217 5.63 -14.41 -2.53
N ILE A 218 6.85 -14.93 -2.67
CA ILE A 218 7.99 -14.15 -3.16
C ILE A 218 8.27 -14.63 -4.59
N ALA A 219 8.32 -13.70 -5.54
CA ALA A 219 8.58 -13.97 -6.94
C ALA A 219 9.77 -13.15 -7.46
N ASP A 220 10.45 -13.66 -8.49
CA ASP A 220 11.56 -12.96 -9.13
C ASP A 220 11.10 -11.80 -10.04
N ASN A 221 12.04 -11.15 -10.73
CA ASN A 221 11.74 -10.04 -11.63
C ASN A 221 10.90 -10.40 -12.87
N LYS A 222 10.63 -11.69 -13.13
CA LYS A 222 9.76 -12.21 -14.19
C LYS A 222 8.43 -12.72 -13.65
N LEU A 223 8.17 -12.55 -12.35
CA LEU A 223 7.01 -13.10 -11.63
C LEU A 223 6.99 -14.64 -11.58
N ASP A 224 8.16 -15.29 -11.65
CA ASP A 224 8.31 -16.70 -11.35
C ASP A 224 8.43 -16.89 -9.83
N ILE A 225 7.63 -17.80 -9.26
CA ILE A 225 7.54 -17.99 -7.81
C ILE A 225 8.83 -18.63 -7.27
N ILE A 226 9.44 -17.96 -6.29
CA ILE A 226 10.63 -18.42 -5.58
C ILE A 226 10.20 -19.13 -4.28
N ARG A 227 9.23 -18.56 -3.55
CA ARG A 227 8.73 -19.07 -2.26
C ARG A 227 7.24 -18.81 -2.08
N LYS A 228 6.60 -19.63 -1.26
CA LYS A 228 5.18 -19.53 -0.89
C LYS A 228 4.96 -19.84 0.60
N THR A 229 4.04 -19.15 1.26
CA THR A 229 3.56 -19.53 2.60
C THR A 229 3.00 -20.96 2.59
N GLY A 230 3.39 -21.76 3.61
CA GLY A 230 2.99 -23.17 3.72
C GLY A 230 3.98 -24.20 3.13
N GLU A 231 4.91 -23.78 2.26
CA GLU A 231 6.03 -24.64 1.81
C GLU A 231 7.25 -24.56 2.73
N CYS A 232 7.36 -23.48 3.52
CA CYS A 232 8.38 -23.34 4.55
C CYS A 232 7.95 -24.12 5.80
N LYS A 233 8.65 -25.23 6.07
CA LYS A 233 8.46 -26.05 7.27
C LYS A 233 8.55 -25.14 8.51
N SER A 234 7.47 -25.07 9.28
CA SER A 234 7.45 -24.43 10.58
C SER A 234 8.46 -25.12 11.50
N ASN A 235 9.39 -24.36 12.07
CA ASN A 235 9.86 -24.68 13.41
C ASN A 235 8.77 -24.16 14.35
N GLU A 236 8.12 -25.10 15.04
CA GLU A 236 7.04 -24.92 16.02
C GLU A 236 5.65 -24.62 15.42
N GLU A 237 4.92 -25.71 15.17
CA GLU A 237 3.46 -25.68 15.10
C GLU A 237 2.89 -25.18 16.45
N ILE A 238 2.43 -23.93 16.50
CA ILE A 238 1.32 -23.58 17.39
C ILE A 238 0.05 -23.81 16.59
N SER A 239 -0.36 -25.07 16.51
CA SER A 239 -1.65 -25.48 15.98
C SER A 239 -2.70 -25.35 17.09
N ILE A 240 -3.56 -24.32 17.02
CA ILE A 240 -4.83 -24.33 17.75
C ILE A 240 -5.84 -25.05 16.85
N ASN A 241 -6.14 -26.28 17.25
CA ASN A 241 -7.03 -27.23 16.60
C ASN A 241 -8.49 -26.70 16.55
N PRO A 242 -9.13 -26.54 15.37
CA PRO A 242 -10.53 -26.18 15.29
C PRO A 242 -11.38 -27.42 14.98
N MET A 243 -11.73 -28.21 16.00
CA MET A 243 -12.94 -29.05 15.98
C MET A 243 -13.26 -29.60 17.37
N GLU A 244 -14.30 -29.06 17.99
CA GLU A 244 -15.24 -29.83 18.81
C GLU A 244 -16.46 -28.96 19.12
N ILE A 245 -17.53 -29.04 18.34
CA ILE A 245 -18.91 -28.95 18.90
C ILE A 245 -19.81 -29.86 18.05
N THR A 246 -20.40 -30.85 18.72
CA THR A 246 -21.37 -31.81 18.16
C THR A 246 -22.80 -31.42 18.55
N LYS A 247 -23.68 -31.34 17.53
CA LYS A 247 -25.16 -31.56 17.42
C LYS A 247 -26.16 -31.25 18.57
N LYS A 248 -27.36 -30.82 18.08
CA LYS A 248 -28.76 -30.72 18.61
C LYS A 248 -29.11 -29.33 19.17
N VAL A 249 -30.17 -28.64 18.71
CA VAL A 249 -31.59 -29.04 18.60
C VAL A 249 -32.29 -28.26 17.45
N ILE A 250 -33.25 -28.90 16.76
CA ILE A 250 -34.27 -28.24 15.91
C ILE A 250 -35.45 -27.88 16.81
N GLY A 251 -35.91 -26.63 16.76
CA GLY A 251 -37.16 -26.15 17.38
C GLY A 251 -37.40 -24.68 17.01
N GLU A 252 -38.64 -24.32 16.72
CA GLU A 252 -39.08 -23.19 15.89
C GLU A 252 -38.87 -21.77 16.46
N ASP A 253 -38.63 -20.84 15.53
CA ASP A 253 -38.86 -19.39 15.55
C ASP A 253 -38.26 -18.55 16.68
N ASN A 254 -36.98 -18.22 16.52
CA ASN A 254 -36.43 -17.00 17.09
C ASN A 254 -35.69 -16.19 16.01
N ILE A 255 -36.25 -15.04 15.64
CA ILE A 255 -35.62 -14.06 14.72
C ILE A 255 -34.19 -13.71 15.19
N ASN A 256 -33.95 -13.77 16.51
CA ASN A 256 -32.63 -13.55 17.10
C ASN A 256 -31.61 -14.65 16.73
N ASP A 257 -32.00 -15.92 16.66
CA ASP A 257 -31.08 -17.01 16.27
C ASP A 257 -30.78 -16.96 14.77
N ARG A 258 -31.74 -16.46 13.97
CA ARG A 258 -31.53 -16.21 12.54
C ARG A 258 -30.59 -15.02 12.32
N LEU A 259 -30.72 -13.95 13.11
CA LEU A 259 -29.79 -12.81 13.11
C LEU A 259 -28.39 -13.20 13.62
N ILE A 260 -28.29 -14.04 14.65
CA ILE A 260 -27.02 -14.58 15.14
C ILE A 260 -26.40 -15.47 14.07
N SER A 261 -27.12 -16.39 13.42
CA SER A 261 -26.56 -17.19 12.33
C SER A 261 -26.19 -16.37 11.09
N ILE A 262 -26.90 -15.26 10.82
CA ILE A 262 -26.54 -14.32 9.75
C ILE A 262 -25.27 -13.55 10.14
N CYS A 263 -25.16 -13.06 11.37
CA CYS A 263 -23.96 -12.41 11.90
C CYS A 263 -22.77 -13.39 11.97
N GLU A 264 -22.99 -14.64 12.32
CA GLU A 264 -21.99 -15.71 12.31
C GLU A 264 -21.61 -16.11 10.87
N SER A 265 -22.55 -16.12 9.93
CA SER A 265 -22.27 -16.34 8.50
C SER A 265 -21.55 -15.16 7.84
N MET A 266 -21.73 -13.94 8.37
CA MET A 266 -20.99 -12.74 7.97
C MET A 266 -19.61 -12.72 8.62
N ASN A 267 -19.49 -13.12 9.89
CA ASN A 267 -18.22 -13.31 10.58
C ASN A 267 -17.42 -14.53 10.06
N SER A 268 -18.08 -15.51 9.42
CA SER A 268 -17.41 -16.61 8.73
C SER A 268 -17.03 -16.26 7.28
N LYS A 269 -17.57 -15.17 6.74
CA LYS A 269 -17.27 -14.68 5.38
C LYS A 269 -16.04 -13.78 5.33
N PHE A 270 -15.66 -13.17 6.45
CA PHE A 270 -14.39 -12.47 6.57
C PHE A 270 -13.45 -13.30 7.44
N PRO A 271 -12.20 -13.55 7.01
CA PRO A 271 -11.21 -14.17 7.88
C PRO A 271 -11.14 -13.44 9.22
N LYS A 272 -10.73 -14.10 10.30
CA LYS A 272 -10.46 -13.44 11.61
C LYS A 272 -9.55 -12.20 11.50
N ASP A 273 -8.83 -12.09 10.40
CA ASP A 273 -7.86 -11.05 10.09
C ASP A 273 -8.47 -9.87 9.31
N GLY A 274 -9.67 -10.02 8.75
CA GLY A 274 -10.32 -9.03 7.90
C GLY A 274 -9.97 -9.16 6.41
N TYR A 275 -10.15 -8.10 5.64
CA TYR A 275 -9.78 -8.06 4.22
C TYR A 275 -8.38 -7.46 4.03
N LEU A 276 -7.64 -7.93 3.03
CA LEU A 276 -6.33 -7.39 2.68
C LEU A 276 -6.47 -5.94 2.19
N SER A 277 -5.66 -5.04 2.73
CA SER A 277 -5.65 -3.63 2.35
C SER A 277 -4.32 -3.14 1.77
N HIS A 278 -3.19 -3.71 2.22
CA HIS A 278 -1.88 -3.21 1.82
C HIS A 278 -0.78 -4.26 1.99
N LEU A 279 0.32 -4.06 1.28
CA LEU A 279 1.54 -4.85 1.31
C LEU A 279 2.72 -3.88 1.22
N SER A 280 3.74 -4.06 2.07
CA SER A 280 4.93 -3.21 2.02
C SER A 280 6.19 -4.01 2.38
N TRP A 281 7.27 -3.80 1.63
CA TRP A 281 8.61 -4.31 1.98
C TRP A 281 9.39 -3.40 2.91
N SER A 282 10.18 -4.01 3.79
CA SER A 282 11.31 -3.31 4.41
C SER A 282 12.37 -3.03 3.34
N LYS A 283 13.05 -1.87 3.44
CA LYS A 283 14.06 -1.48 2.45
C LYS A 283 15.15 -2.54 2.30
N ASP A 284 15.60 -3.15 3.39
CA ASP A 284 16.63 -4.19 3.38
C ASP A 284 16.15 -5.56 2.88
N GLY A 285 14.88 -5.71 2.51
CA GLY A 285 14.33 -6.95 1.95
C GLY A 285 14.10 -8.05 2.98
N LYS A 286 14.29 -7.80 4.27
CA LYS A 286 14.19 -8.85 5.30
C LYS A 286 12.77 -9.09 5.79
N PHE A 287 11.89 -8.09 5.65
CA PHE A 287 10.53 -8.16 6.16
C PHE A 287 9.50 -7.65 5.15
N ILE A 288 8.29 -8.20 5.25
CA ILE A 288 7.09 -7.75 4.57
C ILE A 288 6.02 -7.46 5.63
N ALA A 289 5.40 -6.29 5.56
CA ALA A 289 4.18 -5.98 6.29
C ALA A 289 2.97 -6.37 5.42
N VAL A 290 2.18 -7.33 5.88
CA VAL A 290 0.90 -7.71 5.27
C VAL A 290 -0.21 -7.09 6.12
N VAL A 291 -0.96 -6.17 5.52
CA VAL A 291 -1.98 -5.38 6.22
C VAL A 291 -3.36 -5.91 5.85
N PHE A 292 -4.06 -6.40 6.86
CA PHE A 292 -5.49 -6.69 6.78
C PHE A 292 -6.26 -5.67 7.63
N SER A 293 -7.58 -5.59 7.45
CA SER A 293 -8.40 -4.61 8.15
C SER A 293 -8.37 -4.75 9.66
N GLU A 294 -8.15 -5.95 10.21
CA GLU A 294 -8.15 -6.20 11.67
C GLU A 294 -6.78 -6.59 12.24
N VAL A 295 -5.80 -6.88 11.37
CA VAL A 295 -4.46 -7.29 11.81
C VAL A 295 -3.39 -6.87 10.81
N ILE A 296 -2.22 -6.52 11.32
CA ILE A 296 -1.01 -6.37 10.53
C ILE A 296 -0.05 -7.48 10.92
N LYS A 297 0.45 -8.20 9.94
CA LYS A 297 1.44 -9.26 10.11
C LYS A 297 2.77 -8.80 9.57
N LEU A 298 3.79 -8.87 10.42
CA LEU A 298 5.18 -8.68 10.03
C LEU A 298 5.77 -10.05 9.70
N ILE A 299 6.12 -10.26 8.44
CA ILE A 299 6.60 -11.53 7.91
C ILE A 299 8.10 -11.43 7.61
N ARG A 300 8.90 -12.40 8.06
CA ARG A 300 10.31 -12.50 7.69
C ARG A 300 10.45 -13.17 6.33
N CYS A 301 11.22 -12.58 5.41
CA CYS A 301 11.33 -13.05 4.03
C CYS A 301 12.10 -14.37 3.89
N ASP A 302 13.06 -14.63 4.79
CA ASP A 302 13.94 -15.80 4.74
C ASP A 302 13.20 -17.13 4.89
N ASP A 303 12.05 -17.15 5.54
CA ASP A 303 11.25 -18.36 5.79
C ASP A 303 9.74 -18.12 5.77
N LEU A 304 9.30 -16.91 5.42
CA LEU A 304 7.89 -16.49 5.40
C LEU A 304 7.16 -16.69 6.73
N SER A 305 7.90 -16.75 7.85
CA SER A 305 7.32 -16.85 9.18
C SER A 305 6.77 -15.50 9.64
N CYS A 306 5.62 -15.52 10.31
CA CYS A 306 5.07 -14.35 10.98
C CYS A 306 5.87 -14.11 12.28
N VAL A 307 6.62 -13.01 12.33
CA VAL A 307 7.44 -12.65 13.50
C VAL A 307 6.69 -11.77 14.49
N ARG A 308 5.67 -11.03 14.03
CA ARG A 308 4.85 -10.17 14.87
C ARG A 308 3.45 -9.96 14.29
N GLU A 309 2.44 -9.93 15.16
CA GLU A 309 1.08 -9.50 14.82
C GLU A 309 0.69 -8.24 15.60
N PHE A 310 0.04 -7.30 14.92
CA PHE A 310 -0.61 -6.13 15.54
C PHE A 310 -2.11 -6.22 15.27
N ARG A 311 -2.89 -6.58 16.29
CA ARG A 311 -4.36 -6.60 16.19
C ARG A 311 -4.89 -5.19 16.39
N LEU A 312 -5.14 -4.51 15.27
CA LEU A 312 -5.54 -3.11 15.20
C LEU A 312 -6.74 -3.00 14.27
N PRO A 313 -7.91 -2.59 14.77
CA PRO A 313 -9.10 -2.49 13.95
C PRO A 313 -8.98 -1.36 12.93
N TYR A 314 -9.58 -1.59 11.77
CA TYR A 314 -9.58 -0.66 10.64
C TYR A 314 -8.18 -0.28 10.14
N SER A 315 -7.23 -1.20 10.23
CA SER A 315 -5.90 -1.05 9.62
C SER A 315 -6.05 -0.98 8.10
N CYS A 316 -5.34 -0.06 7.47
CA CYS A 316 -5.46 0.13 6.03
C CYS A 316 -4.13 0.42 5.35
N TYR A 317 -3.08 0.75 6.11
CA TYR A 317 -1.80 1.10 5.57
C TYR A 317 -0.65 0.70 6.50
N ALA A 318 0.49 0.35 5.93
CA ALA A 318 1.74 0.25 6.65
C ALA A 318 2.90 0.59 5.71
N SER A 319 3.93 1.25 6.25
CA SER A 319 5.18 1.48 5.51
C SER A 319 6.38 1.43 6.45
N PHE A 320 7.50 0.90 5.95
CA PHE A 320 8.76 0.97 6.67
C PHE A 320 9.39 2.35 6.48
N SER A 321 10.00 2.89 7.54
CA SER A 321 10.84 4.07 7.41
C SER A 321 12.03 3.81 6.49
N PRO A 322 12.56 4.81 5.76
CA PRO A 322 13.67 4.63 4.83
C PRO A 322 14.96 4.07 5.43
N ASN A 323 15.17 4.26 6.74
CA ASN A 323 16.32 3.72 7.48
C ASN A 323 16.04 2.36 8.15
N GLY A 324 14.84 1.80 7.97
CA GLY A 324 14.41 0.52 8.54
C GLY A 324 14.17 0.51 10.06
N GLN A 325 14.25 1.66 10.74
CA GLN A 325 14.12 1.73 12.21
C GLN A 325 12.67 1.67 12.69
N TYR A 326 11.72 2.11 11.87
CA TYR A 326 10.31 2.20 12.22
C TYR A 326 9.40 1.49 11.22
N LEU A 327 8.31 0.94 11.75
CA LEU A 327 7.11 0.60 11.00
C LEU A 327 6.05 1.66 11.30
N LEU A 328 5.61 2.36 10.26
CA LEU A 328 4.52 3.31 10.33
C LEU A 328 3.23 2.60 9.97
N ILE A 329 2.22 2.68 10.83
CA ILE A 329 0.93 2.02 10.65
C ILE A 329 -0.16 3.07 10.53
N GLY A 330 -0.96 2.98 9.48
CA GLY A 330 -2.16 3.78 9.31
C GLY A 330 -3.43 2.97 9.51
N THR A 331 -4.36 3.52 10.29
CA THR A 331 -5.72 3.01 10.46
C THR A 331 -6.72 4.14 10.25
N TRP A 332 -7.98 3.80 9.99
CA TRP A 332 -9.04 4.81 9.90
C TRP A 332 -9.19 5.66 11.17
N ASN A 333 -8.70 5.15 12.31
CA ASN A 333 -8.80 5.82 13.60
C ASN A 333 -7.51 6.53 14.03
N CYS A 334 -6.34 5.94 13.78
CA CYS A 334 -5.07 6.37 14.37
C CYS A 334 -3.90 6.08 13.45
N GLY A 335 -2.78 6.76 13.70
CA GLY A 335 -1.48 6.44 13.12
C GLY A 335 -0.53 5.99 14.22
N TYR A 336 0.33 5.02 13.95
CA TYR A 336 1.30 4.52 14.91
C TYR A 336 2.69 4.56 14.33
N VAL A 337 3.66 4.92 15.18
CA VAL A 337 5.08 4.73 14.91
C VAL A 337 5.53 3.59 15.83
N VAL A 338 5.97 2.49 15.24
CA VAL A 338 6.44 1.31 15.96
C VAL A 338 7.94 1.17 15.72
N GLU A 339 8.71 0.96 16.77
CA GLU A 339 10.16 0.73 16.66
C GLU A 339 10.43 -0.73 16.26
N MET A 340 11.16 -0.94 15.17
CA MET A 340 11.41 -2.27 14.62
C MET A 340 12.24 -3.15 15.56
N GLY A 341 13.13 -2.57 16.37
CA GLY A 341 13.87 -3.33 17.39
C GLY A 341 12.94 -4.07 18.35
N GLN A 342 11.90 -3.39 18.83
CA GLN A 342 10.91 -3.95 19.76
C GLN A 342 10.04 -5.04 19.12
N CYS A 343 9.88 -5.03 17.79
CA CYS A 343 9.12 -6.05 17.07
C CYS A 343 9.85 -7.40 16.97
N LEU A 344 11.19 -7.37 17.07
CA LEU A 344 12.05 -8.52 16.79
C LEU A 344 12.63 -9.16 18.05
N GLU A 345 12.48 -8.51 19.20
CA GLU A 345 12.79 -9.11 20.48
C GLU A 345 11.82 -10.28 20.74
N LYS A 346 12.38 -11.46 21.05
CA LYS A 346 11.57 -12.59 21.51
C LYS A 346 11.04 -12.25 22.90
N ASP A 347 9.72 -12.26 23.07
CA ASP A 347 9.06 -12.21 24.39
C ASP A 347 9.51 -13.39 25.27
#